data_AF-A0A7R9HHK0-F1
#
_entry.id   AF-A0A7R9HHK0-F1
#
_cell.length_a   1.000
_cell.length_b   1.000
_cell.length_c   1.000
_cell.angle_alpha   90.00
_cell.angle_beta   90.00
_cell.angle_gamma   90.00
#
_symmetry.space_group_name_H-M   'P 1'
#
loop_
_entity.id
_entity.type
_entity.pdbx_description
1 polymer ?
#
loop_
_entity_poly.entity_id
_entity_poly.type
_entity_poly.pdbx_seq_one_letter_code
_entity_poly.pdbx_strand_id
1 'polypeptide(L)'
;ITHQFLCFQIEALPEIVRAMEGRVEVYLDGGVRGGTDVFKALALGARMVFMGRPPLWGLVHSGQEGVKDVLDIVRRELDIALALSGCVSVADIKPCLVTHYSSYSRL
;
A
#
# COMPACT_ATOMS: atom_id res chain seq x y z
N ILE A 1 29.35 1.85 -3.49
CA ILE A 1 28.48 2.99 -3.09
C ILE A 1 27.10 2.76 -3.74
N THR A 2 26.38 1.72 -3.32
CA THR A 2 25.22 1.23 -4.10
C THR A 2 24.08 0.59 -3.28
N HIS A 3 23.99 0.75 -1.95
CA HIS A 3 22.93 0.05 -1.20
C HIS A 3 22.20 0.81 -0.08
N GLN A 4 22.36 2.13 0.10
CA GLN A 4 21.78 2.73 1.31
C GLN A 4 21.39 4.21 1.26
N PHE A 5 20.79 4.70 0.18
CA PHE A 5 20.21 6.07 0.19
C PHE A 5 18.94 6.19 -0.67
N LEU A 6 17.92 5.37 -0.35
CA LEU A 6 16.49 5.71 -0.32
C LEU A 6 15.73 4.38 -0.10
N CYS A 7 15.47 4.02 1.15
CA CYS A 7 14.52 2.95 1.41
C CYS A 7 13.14 3.51 1.03
N PHE A 8 12.55 3.02 -0.07
CA PHE A 8 11.16 3.33 -0.38
C PHE A 8 10.31 2.87 0.81
N GLN A 9 9.29 3.63 1.23
CA GLN A 9 8.67 3.43 2.56
C GLN A 9 8.12 2.00 2.74
N ILE A 10 7.70 1.35 1.65
CA ILE A 10 7.24 -0.04 1.65
C ILE A 10 8.33 -1.06 2.03
N GLU A 11 9.60 -0.78 1.74
CA GLU A 11 10.74 -1.66 2.01
C GLU A 11 11.12 -1.64 3.51
N ALA A 12 10.92 -0.50 4.18
CA ALA A 12 11.13 -0.36 5.62
C ALA A 12 9.99 -0.96 6.46
N LEU A 13 8.77 -1.02 5.90
CA LEU A 13 7.56 -1.40 6.63
C LEU A 13 7.67 -2.77 7.33
N PRO A 14 8.15 -3.86 6.70
CA PRO A 14 8.20 -5.17 7.35
C PRO A 14 9.11 -5.21 8.58
N GLU A 15 10.20 -4.43 8.58
CA GLU A 15 11.10 -4.33 9.73
C GLU A 15 10.42 -3.64 10.91
N ILE A 16 9.74 -2.53 10.65
CA ILE A 16 9.01 -1.76 11.66
C ILE A 16 7.87 -2.60 12.26
N VAL A 17 7.06 -3.26 11.42
CA VAL A 17 5.95 -4.11 11.87
C VAL A 17 6.45 -5.23 12.79
N ARG A 18 7.56 -5.87 12.44
CA ARG A 18 8.18 -6.90 13.29
C ARG A 18 8.62 -6.35 14.64
N ALA A 19 9.27 -5.19 14.67
CA ALA A 19 9.74 -4.56 15.91
C ALA A 19 8.60 -4.17 16.87
N MET A 20 7.41 -3.86 16.33
CA MET A 20 6.27 -3.48 17.16
C MET A 20 5.60 -4.66 17.87
N GLU A 21 5.73 -5.88 17.35
CA GLU A 21 5.15 -7.11 17.94
C GLU A 21 3.64 -6.97 18.23
N GLY A 22 2.92 -6.22 17.40
CA GLY A 22 1.48 -5.97 17.56
C GLY A 22 1.10 -5.08 18.75
N ARG A 23 2.07 -4.44 19.43
CA ARG A 23 1.81 -3.56 20.58
C ARG A 23 1.13 -2.25 20.20
N VAL A 24 1.32 -1.80 18.95
CA VAL A 24 0.71 -0.59 18.38
C VAL A 24 0.36 -0.83 16.91
N GLU A 25 -0.64 -0.10 16.42
CA GLU A 25 -0.95 -0.10 14.99
C GLU A 25 0.17 0.61 14.21
N VAL A 26 0.52 0.06 13.05
CA VAL A 26 1.50 0.66 12.13
C VAL A 26 0.75 1.15 10.90
N TYR A 27 1.02 2.38 10.47
CA TYR A 27 0.44 2.97 9.27
C TYR A 27 1.55 3.34 8.27
N LEU A 28 1.19 3.50 6.99
CA LEU A 28 2.14 3.84 5.93
C LEU A 28 1.69 5.08 5.14
N ASP A 29 2.61 5.98 4.82
CA ASP A 29 2.48 6.95 3.73
C ASP A 29 3.78 6.90 2.90
N GLY A 30 3.78 7.58 1.77
CA GLY A 30 4.92 7.65 0.86
C GLY A 30 4.73 6.68 -0.28
N GLY A 31 4.35 7.23 -1.44
CA GLY A 31 4.37 6.46 -2.69
C GLY A 31 3.12 5.63 -3.01
N VAL A 32 2.06 5.66 -2.20
CA VAL A 32 0.78 5.00 -2.52
C VAL A 32 0.09 5.72 -3.69
N ARG A 33 -0.12 5.04 -4.82
CA ARG A 33 -0.74 5.61 -6.03
C ARG A 33 -1.92 4.82 -6.54
N GLY A 34 -2.02 3.53 -6.21
CA GLY A 34 -3.13 2.69 -6.63
C GLY A 34 -3.54 1.64 -5.59
N GLY A 35 -4.61 0.92 -5.88
CA GLY A 35 -5.18 -0.09 -4.97
C GLY A 35 -4.23 -1.25 -4.68
N THR A 36 -3.34 -1.61 -5.62
CA THR A 36 -2.34 -2.67 -5.38
C THR A 36 -1.22 -2.23 -4.43
N ASP A 37 -0.92 -0.92 -4.33
CA ASP A 37 0.01 -0.41 -3.32
C ASP A 37 -0.61 -0.51 -1.93
N VAL A 38 -1.90 -0.16 -1.81
CA VAL A 38 -2.69 -0.35 -0.57
C VAL A 38 -2.66 -1.82 -0.17
N PHE A 39 -3.00 -2.72 -1.10
CA PHE A 39 -3.01 -4.16 -0.87
C PHE A 39 -1.66 -4.67 -0.34
N LYS A 40 -0.55 -4.28 -0.98
CA LYS A 40 0.80 -4.67 -0.55
C LYS A 40 1.13 -4.13 0.83
N ALA A 41 0.81 -2.87 1.13
CA ALA A 41 1.06 -2.29 2.45
C ALA A 41 0.29 -3.05 3.55
N LEU A 42 -0.99 -3.35 3.31
CA LEU A 42 -1.81 -4.15 4.23
C LEU A 42 -1.23 -5.57 4.41
N ALA A 43 -0.83 -6.23 3.32
CA ALA A 43 -0.22 -7.56 3.37
C ALA A 43 1.11 -7.59 4.15
N LEU A 44 1.86 -6.48 4.12
CA LEU A 44 3.09 -6.30 4.88
C LEU A 44 2.87 -5.85 6.33
N GLY A 45 1.61 -5.70 6.76
CA GLY A 45 1.23 -5.48 8.15
C GLY A 45 0.90 -4.04 8.52
N ALA A 46 0.79 -3.13 7.56
CA ALA A 46 0.17 -1.83 7.83
C ALA A 46 -1.34 -2.00 8.12
N ARG A 47 -1.86 -1.21 9.04
CA ARG A 47 -3.29 -1.13 9.36
C ARG A 47 -4.06 -0.33 8.32
N MET A 48 -3.45 0.75 7.83
CA MET A 48 -4.01 1.71 6.89
C MET A 48 -2.87 2.42 6.17
N VAL A 49 -3.18 2.99 5.01
CA VAL A 49 -2.28 3.90 4.30
C VAL A 49 -2.85 5.31 4.18
N PHE A 50 -1.97 6.31 4.11
CA PHE A 50 -2.31 7.69 3.81
C PHE A 50 -1.91 8.03 2.37
N MET A 51 -2.54 9.08 1.82
CA MET A 51 -2.26 9.57 0.47
C MET A 51 -2.03 11.09 0.52
N GLY A 52 -0.82 11.51 0.17
CA GLY A 52 -0.50 12.94 0.05
C GLY A 52 -0.86 13.52 -1.33
N ARG A 53 -0.02 13.27 -2.34
CA ARG A 53 -0.09 13.94 -3.65
C ARG A 53 -1.35 13.63 -4.47
N PRO A 54 -1.83 12.38 -4.60
CA PRO A 54 -2.92 12.09 -5.53
C PRO A 54 -4.23 12.83 -5.22
N PRO A 55 -4.72 12.89 -3.95
CA PRO A 55 -5.87 13.73 -3.62
C PRO A 55 -5.69 15.21 -4.00
N LEU A 56 -4.49 15.76 -3.84
CA LEU A 56 -4.20 17.15 -4.22
C LEU A 56 -4.23 17.35 -5.75
N TRP A 57 -3.83 16.36 -6.54
CA TRP A 57 -3.96 16.42 -8.00
C TRP A 57 -5.43 16.42 -8.42
N GLY A 58 -6.24 15.58 -7.78
CA GLY A 58 -7.70 15.60 -7.95
C GLY A 58 -8.30 16.96 -7.60
N LEU A 59 -7.86 17.54 -6.48
CA LEU A 59 -8.30 18.86 -6.04
C LEU A 59 -8.01 19.95 -7.07
N VAL A 60 -6.83 19.96 -7.68
CA VAL A 60 -6.46 20.94 -8.71
C VAL A 60 -7.21 20.69 -10.02
N HIS A 61 -7.51 19.43 -10.35
CA HIS A 61 -8.21 19.08 -11.59
C HIS A 61 -9.70 19.47 -11.57
N SER A 62 -10.43 19.06 -10.53
CA SER A 62 -11.90 19.18 -10.47
C SER A 62 -12.42 19.50 -9.06
N GLY A 63 -11.62 20.18 -8.24
CA GLY A 63 -12.02 20.54 -6.88
C GLY A 63 -12.34 19.33 -6.01
N GLN A 64 -13.37 19.43 -5.17
CA GLN A 64 -13.80 18.34 -4.30
C GLN A 64 -14.14 17.05 -5.07
N GLU A 65 -14.81 17.16 -6.22
CA GLU A 65 -15.17 15.98 -7.02
C GLU A 65 -13.92 15.28 -7.54
N GLY A 66 -12.88 16.01 -7.95
CA GLY A 66 -11.62 15.39 -8.34
C GLY A 66 -10.92 14.66 -7.19
N VAL A 67 -11.01 15.16 -5.95
CA VAL A 67 -10.52 14.42 -4.77
C VAL A 67 -11.27 13.10 -4.61
N LYS A 68 -12.60 13.15 -4.72
CA LYS A 68 -13.47 11.98 -4.61
C LYS A 68 -13.18 10.96 -5.71
N ASP A 69 -13.03 11.41 -6.95
CA ASP A 69 -12.70 10.55 -8.09
C ASP A 69 -11.41 9.78 -7.89
N VAL A 70 -10.36 10.44 -7.37
CA VAL A 70 -9.08 9.79 -7.05
C VAL A 70 -9.27 8.71 -5.98
N LEU A 71 -9.99 9.01 -4.91
CA LEU A 71 -10.25 8.03 -3.85
C LEU A 71 -11.10 6.85 -4.34
N ASP A 72 -12.09 7.11 -5.20
CA ASP A 72 -12.97 6.09 -5.79
C ASP A 72 -12.22 5.20 -6.81
N ILE A 73 -11.23 5.76 -7.54
CA ILE A 73 -10.33 4.96 -8.39
C ILE A 73 -9.51 4.00 -7.52
N VAL A 74 -8.82 4.50 -6.49
CA VAL A 74 -7.98 3.67 -5.63
C VAL A 74 -8.81 2.60 -4.91
N ARG A 75 -10.02 2.95 -4.47
CA ARG A 75 -10.95 2.00 -3.86
C ARG A 75 -11.32 0.87 -4.83
N ARG A 76 -11.73 1.21 -6.06
CA ARG A 76 -12.07 0.21 -7.09
C ARG A 76 -10.90 -0.68 -7.44
N GLU A 77 -9.69 -0.13 -7.54
CA GLU A 77 -8.49 -0.92 -7.77
C GLU A 77 -8.19 -1.88 -6.62
N LEU A 78 -8.43 -1.47 -5.37
CA LEU A 78 -8.29 -2.35 -4.20
C LEU A 78 -9.34 -3.47 -4.23
N ASP A 79 -10.59 -3.15 -4.56
CA ASP A 79 -11.66 -4.15 -4.71
C ASP A 79 -11.31 -5.19 -5.81
N ILE A 80 -10.74 -4.74 -6.93
CA ILE A 80 -10.22 -5.63 -7.98
C ILE A 80 -9.07 -6.49 -7.46
N ALA A 81 -8.11 -5.90 -6.74
CA ALA A 81 -6.97 -6.64 -6.18
C ALA A 81 -7.42 -7.70 -5.17
N LEU A 82 -8.40 -7.39 -4.32
CA LEU A 82 -9.02 -8.33 -3.39
C LEU A 82 -9.67 -9.49 -4.14
N ALA A 83 -10.52 -9.20 -5.13
CA ALA A 83 -11.22 -10.21 -5.92
C ALA A 83 -10.25 -11.14 -6.66
N LEU A 84 -9.22 -10.59 -7.31
CA LEU A 84 -8.21 -11.38 -8.04
C LEU A 84 -7.29 -12.18 -7.12
N SER A 85 -7.13 -11.76 -5.86
CA SER A 85 -6.33 -12.46 -4.85
C SER A 85 -7.14 -13.45 -4.01
N GLY A 86 -8.43 -13.63 -4.31
CA GLY A 86 -9.33 -14.51 -3.55
C GLY A 86 -9.66 -14.03 -2.13
N CYS A 87 -9.53 -12.72 -1.88
CA CYS A 87 -9.86 -12.08 -0.61
C CYS A 87 -11.26 -11.47 -0.70
N VAL A 88 -12.14 -11.76 0.25
CA VAL A 88 -13.50 -11.18 0.31
C VAL A 88 -13.48 -9.81 0.98
N SER A 89 -12.52 -9.61 1.87
CA SER A 89 -12.34 -8.38 2.65
C SER A 89 -10.88 -8.09 2.91
N VAL A 90 -10.59 -6.87 3.40
CA VAL A 90 -9.24 -6.48 3.84
C VAL A 90 -8.70 -7.37 4.98
N ALA A 91 -9.56 -8.03 5.75
CA ALA A 91 -9.15 -8.94 6.82
C ALA A 91 -8.59 -10.27 6.28
N ASP A 92 -8.86 -10.61 5.03
CA ASP A 92 -8.37 -11.83 4.38
C ASP A 92 -6.96 -11.67 3.80
N ILE A 93 -6.45 -10.43 3.72
CA ILE A 93 -5.13 -10.13 3.18
C ILE A 93 -4.05 -10.72 4.11
N LYS A 94 -3.16 -11.54 3.55
CA LYS A 94 -2.09 -12.23 4.29
C LYS A 94 -0.72 -11.93 3.68
N PRO A 95 0.36 -11.96 4.48
CA PRO A 95 1.73 -11.75 3.98
C PRO A 95 2.14 -12.70 2.84
N CYS A 96 1.58 -13.91 2.77
CA CYS A 96 1.90 -14.88 1.70
C CYS A 96 1.33 -14.50 0.32
N LEU A 97 0.48 -13.48 0.22
CA LEU A 97 -0.08 -12.99 -1.04
C LEU A 97 0.86 -12.02 -1.78
N VAL A 98 1.95 -11.61 -1.13
CA VAL A 98 2.96 -10.73 -1.72
C VAL A 98 4.33 -11.38 -1.59
N THR A 99 5.19 -11.16 -2.58
CA THR A 99 6.58 -11.62 -2.55
C THR A 99 7.48 -10.49 -3.00
N HIS A 100 8.61 -10.34 -2.31
CA HIS A 100 9.60 -9.34 -2.67
C HIS A 100 10.34 -9.78 -3.95
N TYR A 101 10.71 -8.81 -4.80
CA TYR A 101 11.35 -9.07 -6.08
C TYR A 101 12.59 -9.97 -5.98
N SER A 102 13.39 -9.81 -4.92
CA SER A 102 14.60 -10.62 -4.68
C SER A 102 14.34 -12.13 -4.57
N SER A 103 13.10 -12.54 -4.31
CA SER A 103 12.70 -13.94 -4.18
C SER A 103 12.63 -14.65 -5.53
N TYR A 104 12.30 -13.95 -6.60
CA TYR A 104 12.13 -14.53 -7.94
C TYR A 104 13.06 -13.92 -9.00
N SER A 105 13.83 -12.89 -8.67
CA SER A 105 14.81 -12.29 -9.60
C SER A 105 15.96 -13.21 -10.00
N ARG A 106 16.05 -14.39 -9.40
CA ARG A 106 17.09 -15.41 -9.63
C ARG A 106 16.53 -16.72 -10.19
N LEU A 107 15.23 -16.78 -10.47
CA LEU A 107 14.60 -17.85 -11.24
C LEU A 107 14.91 -17.64 -12.73
#